data_AF-L0PGG4-F1
#
_entry.id   AF-L0PGG4-F1
#
_cell.length_a   1.000
_cell.length_b   1.000
_cell.length_c   1.000
_cell.angle_alpha   90.00
_cell.angle_beta   90.00
_cell.angle_gamma   90.00
#
_symmetry.space_group_name_H-M   'P 1'
#
loop_
_entity.id
_entity.type
_entity.pdbx_description
1 polymer ?
#
loop_
_entity_poly.entity_id
_entity_poly.type
_entity_poly.pdbx_seq_one_letter_code
_entity_poly.pdbx_strand_id
1 'polypeptide(L)' 'MSALQAFVNKKVMIVTSDGRILTGHLTGFDQTTNLIISEVDEKLFSMEGTQVTKVDGAYLVRGDNM' A
#
# COMPACT_ATOMS: atom_id res chain seq x y z
N MET A 1 10.61 -13.94 -12.73
CA MET A 1 10.80 -13.14 -11.51
C MET A 1 9.72 -12.08 -11.50
N SER A 2 8.93 -11.96 -10.43
CA SER A 2 7.92 -10.90 -10.36
C SER A 2 8.60 -9.53 -10.24
N ALA A 3 8.06 -8.51 -10.91
CA ALA A 3 8.53 -7.13 -10.79
C ALA A 3 8.45 -6.61 -9.34
N LEU A 4 7.49 -7.12 -8.55
CA LEU A 4 7.29 -6.73 -7.15
C LEU A 4 8.38 -7.25 -6.21
N GLN A 5 9.14 -8.27 -6.60
CA GLN A 5 10.20 -8.85 -5.77
C GLN A 5 11.25 -7.81 -5.36
N ALA A 6 11.52 -6.83 -6.24
CA ALA A 6 12.49 -5.77 -5.98
C ALA A 6 12.04 -4.79 -4.87
N PHE A 7 10.75 -4.79 -4.53
CA PHE A 7 10.16 -3.86 -3.56
C PHE A 7 9.92 -4.48 -2.18
N VAL A 8 10.16 -5.78 -2.00
CA VAL A 8 10.02 -6.43 -0.69
C VAL A 8 11.00 -5.80 0.32
N ASN A 9 10.50 -5.52 1.51
CA ASN A 9 11.15 -4.78 2.60
C ASN A 9 11.57 -3.35 2.20
N LYS A 10 10.94 -2.76 1.19
CA LYS A 10 11.10 -1.35 0.81
C LYS A 10 9.83 -0.58 1.13
N LYS A 11 10.01 0.71 1.38
CA LYS A 11 8.88 1.65 1.46
C LYS A 11 8.29 1.82 0.07
N VAL A 12 6.99 1.63 -0.05
CA VAL A 12 6.21 1.74 -1.28
C VAL A 12 5.05 2.71 -1.10
N MET A 13 4.59 3.25 -2.22
CA MET A 13 3.31 3.95 -2.32
C MET A 13 2.41 3.12 -3.23
N ILE A 14 1.22 2.78 -2.74
CA ILE A 14 0.21 2.01 -3.45
C ILE A 14 -0.95 2.96 -3.74
N VAL A 15 -1.40 2.95 -4.98
CA VAL A 15 -2.62 3.61 -5.42
C VAL A 15 -3.58 2.51 -5.80
N THR A 16 -4.70 2.39 -5.07
CA THR A 16 -5.72 1.37 -5.35
C THR A 16 -6.67 1.84 -6.45
N SER A 17 -7.42 0.91 -7.03
CA SER A 17 -8.36 1.20 -8.12
C SER A 17 -9.51 2.13 -7.72
N ASP A 18 -9.86 2.19 -6.44
CA ASP A 18 -10.81 3.15 -5.86
C ASP A 18 -10.17 4.51 -5.48
N GLY A 19 -8.89 4.72 -5.79
CA GLY A 19 -8.19 5.99 -5.64
C GLY A 19 -7.59 6.25 -4.26
N ARG A 20 -7.56 5.25 -3.36
CA ARG A 20 -6.90 5.41 -2.06
C ARG A 20 -5.38 5.37 -2.23
N ILE A 21 -4.69 6.17 -1.42
CA ILE A 21 -3.23 6.25 -1.45
C ILE A 21 -2.70 5.72 -0.11
N LEU A 22 -2.01 4.59 -0.17
CA LEU A 22 -1.37 3.96 0.98
C LEU A 22 0.14 4.07 0.85
N THR A 23 0.82 4.47 1.92
CA THR A 23 2.28 4.35 2.01
C THR A 23 2.66 3.44 3.15
N GLY A 24 3.62 2.55 2.94
CA GLY A 24 4.05 1.58 3.95
C GLY A 24 5.22 0.73 3.45
N HIS A 25 5.59 -0.30 4.19
CA HIS A 25 6.62 -1.26 3.78
C HIS A 25 5.99 -2.51 3.18
N LEU A 26 6.35 -2.90 1.96
CA LEU A 26 5.88 -4.14 1.34
C LEU A 26 6.57 -5.33 2.01
N THR A 27 5.83 -6.18 2.71
CA THR A 27 6.38 -7.34 3.41
C THR A 27 6.20 -8.64 2.63
N GLY A 28 5.20 -8.71 1.75
CA GLY A 28 4.97 -9.88 0.91
C GLY A 28 3.92 -9.63 -0.17
N PHE A 29 3.92 -10.49 -1.19
CA PHE A 29 2.91 -10.50 -2.25
C PHE A 29 2.71 -11.93 -2.79
N ASP A 30 1.62 -12.15 -3.50
CA ASP A 30 1.35 -13.41 -4.20
C ASP A 30 1.18 -13.23 -5.73
N GLN A 31 0.92 -14.33 -6.44
CA GLN A 31 0.76 -14.33 -7.90
C GLN A 31 -0.48 -13.59 -8.41
N THR A 32 -1.42 -13.27 -7.51
CA THR A 32 -2.63 -12.49 -7.81
C THR A 32 -2.52 -11.04 -7.37
N THR A 33 -1.33 -10.58 -6.97
CA THR A 33 -1.08 -9.19 -6.55
C THR A 33 -1.79 -8.83 -5.24
N ASN A 34 -2.14 -9.81 -4.41
CA ASN A 34 -2.46 -9.51 -3.02
C ASN A 34 -1.17 -9.04 -2.33
N LEU A 35 -1.22 -7.93 -1.59
CA LEU A 35 -0.06 -7.36 -0.90
C LEU A 35 -0.28 -7.36 0.60
N ILE A 36 0.77 -7.71 1.34
CA ILE A 36 0.86 -7.44 2.78
C ILE A 36 1.80 -6.26 2.95
N ILE A 37 1.31 -5.21 3.61
CA ILE A 37 2.09 -4.03 3.93
C ILE A 37 2.06 -3.75 5.43
N SER A 38 3.14 -3.21 5.99
CA SER A 38 3.24 -2.79 7.38
C SER A 38 3.52 -1.30 7.50
N GLU A 39 3.29 -0.74 8.70
CA GLU A 39 3.54 0.68 9.00
C GLU A 39 2.79 1.61 8.01
N VAL A 40 1.49 1.39 7.90
CA VAL A 40 0.68 2.01 6.85
C VAL A 40 0.19 3.38 7.26
N ASP A 41 0.46 4.35 6.39
CA ASP A 41 -0.12 5.68 6.38
C ASP A 41 -1.04 5.80 5.16
N GLU A 42 -2.34 5.96 5.38
CA GLU A 42 -3.29 6.34 4.34
C GLU A 42 -3.29 7.85 4.16
N LYS A 43 -3.21 8.32 2.92
CA LYS A 43 -3.14 9.74 2.58
C LYS A 43 -4.35 10.18 1.78
N LEU A 44 -5.00 11.24 2.24
CA LEU A 44 -6.03 11.96 1.49
C LEU A 44 -5.49 13.35 1.15
N PHE A 45 -5.40 13.65 -0.13
CA PHE A 45 -4.95 14.94 -0.64
C PHE A 45 -6.16 15.80 -1.00
N SER A 46 -6.22 17.02 -0.50
CA SER A 46 -7.23 18.02 -0.84
C SER A 46 -6.59 19.40 -1.00
N MET A 47 -7.38 20.37 -1.45
CA MET A 47 -6.94 21.77 -1.50
C MET A 47 -6.65 22.36 -0.12
N GLU A 48 -7.19 21.77 0.95
CA GLU A 48 -7.03 22.20 2.33
C GLU A 48 -5.77 21.60 2.98
N GLY A 49 -5.15 20.60 2.35
CA GLY A 49 -3.92 19.96 2.81
C GLY A 49 -3.89 18.45 2.58
N THR A 50 -2.96 17.78 3.26
CA THR A 50 -2.88 16.32 3.27
C THR A 50 -3.30 15.80 4.64
N GLN A 51 -4.35 15.00 4.67
CA GLN A 51 -4.74 14.24 5.86
C GLN A 51 -4.05 12.87 5.84
N VAL A 52 -3.47 12.48 6.96
CA VAL A 52 -2.78 11.20 7.13
C VAL A 52 -3.48 10.39 8.23
N THR A 53 -3.93 9.19 7.89
CA THR A 53 -4.50 8.23 8.83
C THR A 53 -3.54 7.07 9.00
N LYS A 54 -3.07 6.85 10.23
CA LYS A 54 -2.21 5.70 10.55
C LYS A 54 -3.05 4.45 10.73
N VAL A 55 -2.57 3.34 10.18
CA VAL A 55 -3.15 2.02 10.42
C VAL A 55 -2.12 1.14 11.11
N ASP A 56 -2.49 0.66 12.30
CA ASP A 56 -1.64 -0.20 13.12
C ASP A 56 -1.60 -1.63 12.56
N GLY A 57 -0.43 -2.26 12.67
CA GLY A 57 -0.23 -3.66 12.29
C GLY A 57 -0.01 -3.86 10.78
N ALA A 58 -0.38 -5.05 10.31
CA ALA A 58 -0.28 -5.43 8.91
C ALA A 58 -1.61 -5.18 8.18
N TYR A 59 -1.53 -4.64 6.97
CA TYR A 59 -2.68 -4.35 6.12
C TYR A 59 -2.63 -5.25 4.87
N LEU A 60 -3.75 -5.91 4.57
CA LEU A 60 -3.91 -6.71 3.36
C LEU A 60 -4.60 -5.87 2.28
N VAL A 61 -3.89 -5.58 1.19
CA VAL A 61 -4.50 -5.02 -0.01
C VAL A 61 -4.81 -6.19 -0.95
N ARG A 62 -6.08 -6.36 -1.31
CA ARG A 62 -6.49 -7.42 -2.24
C ARG A 62 -6.11 -7.04 -3.67
N GLY A 63 -5.64 -8.02 -4.44
CA GLY A 63 -5.26 -7.85 -5.84
C GLY A 63 -6.41 -7.40 -6.74
N ASP A 64 -7.66 -7.74 -6.38
CA ASP A 64 -8.85 -7.28 -7.07
C ASP A 64 -9.08 -5.76 -6.95
N ASN A 65 -8.43 -5.10 -5.97
CA ASN A 65 -8.48 -3.66 -5.73
C ASN A 65 -7.23 -2.92 -6.27
N MET A 66 -6.39 -3.59 -7.07
CA MET A 66 -5.21 -3.01 -7.71
C MET A 66 -5.50 -2.49 -9.11
#